data_AF-A0A3D4W4L0-F1
#
_entry.id   AF-A0A3D4W4L0-F1
#
_cell.length_a   1.000
_cell.length_b   1.000
_cell.length_c   1.000
_cell.angle_alpha   90.00
_cell.angle_beta   90.00
_cell.angle_gamma   90.00
#
_symmetry.space_group_name_H-M   'P 1'
#
loop_
_entity.id
_entity.type
_entity.pdbx_description
1 polymer ?
#
loop_
_entity_poly.entity_id
_entity_poly.type
_entity_poly.pdbx_seq_one_letter_code
_entity_poly.pdbx_strand_id
1 'polypeptide(L)'
;MNKPVLVVMAAGMGSRYGGMKQIDPVGPKGQPIVEYSLYDAHRAGFETVIFVIKHEIEEAFKAAIGDRVSQGMNVKYAFQQLDELPAGFTIPEGRVKPWG
;
A
#
# COMPACT_ATOMS: atom_id res chain seq x y z
N MET A 1 4.78 -21.00 15.84
CA MET A 1 4.03 -19.81 16.29
C MET A 1 3.65 -19.01 15.07
N ASN A 2 2.40 -18.52 14.98
CA ASN A 2 1.99 -17.64 13.88
C ASN A 2 2.60 -16.25 14.10
N LYS A 3 3.24 -15.69 13.06
CA LYS A 3 3.75 -14.31 13.09
C LYS A 3 2.66 -13.34 12.66
N PRO A 4 2.63 -12.10 13.21
CA PRO A 4 1.66 -11.11 12.79
C PRO A 4 1.96 -10.62 11.36
N VAL A 5 0.91 -10.14 10.69
CA VAL A 5 0.98 -9.57 9.34
C VAL A 5 0.74 -8.08 9.41
N LEU A 6 1.57 -7.30 8.75
CA LEU A 6 1.40 -5.86 8.64
C LEU A 6 0.52 -5.56 7.42
N VAL A 7 -0.54 -4.78 7.62
CA VAL A 7 -1.36 -4.28 6.50
C VAL A 7 -1.11 -2.79 6.34
N VAL A 8 -0.69 -2.38 5.15
CA VAL A 8 -0.43 -0.97 4.82
C VAL A 8 -1.49 -0.50 3.82
N MET A 9 -2.27 0.49 4.24
CA MET A 9 -3.30 1.12 3.42
C MET A 9 -2.66 2.18 2.51
N ALA A 10 -2.48 1.87 1.23
CA ALA A 10 -1.75 2.68 0.26
C ALA A 10 -2.55 3.00 -1.03
N ALA A 11 -3.84 2.68 -1.06
CA ALA A 11 -4.73 2.97 -2.20
C ALA A 11 -5.15 4.46 -2.32
N GLY A 12 -4.84 5.26 -1.30
CA GLY A 12 -5.17 6.69 -1.27
C GLY A 12 -4.23 7.52 -2.16
N MET A 13 -4.77 8.09 -3.24
CA MET A 13 -4.06 9.13 -3.99
C MET A 13 -4.13 10.46 -3.23
N GLY A 14 -2.99 11.12 -3.10
CA GLY A 14 -2.95 12.45 -2.54
C GLY A 14 -3.45 13.51 -3.49
N SER A 15 -4.75 13.80 -3.49
CA SER A 15 -5.32 14.87 -4.33
C SER A 15 -4.64 16.23 -4.12
N ARG A 16 -4.11 16.51 -2.92
CA ARG A 16 -3.34 17.72 -2.61
C ARG A 16 -1.92 17.75 -3.21
N TYR A 17 -1.38 16.63 -3.69
CA TYR A 17 0.01 16.48 -4.12
C TYR A 17 0.13 16.03 -5.59
N GLY A 18 -0.99 15.85 -6.30
CA GLY A 18 -0.99 15.52 -7.73
C GLY A 18 -0.38 14.15 -8.08
N GLY A 19 -0.14 13.27 -7.10
CA GLY A 19 0.57 12.01 -7.31
C GLY A 19 0.64 11.11 -6.08
N MET A 20 1.56 10.13 -6.12
CA MET A 20 1.74 9.11 -5.09
C MET A 20 2.37 9.74 -3.83
N LYS A 21 1.57 10.00 -2.80
CA LYS A 21 2.01 10.60 -1.51
C LYS A 21 3.06 9.79 -0.74
N GLN A 22 3.22 8.50 -1.03
CA GLN A 22 4.05 7.60 -0.23
C GLN A 22 5.52 7.51 -0.69
N ILE A 23 5.90 8.21 -1.76
CA ILE A 23 7.29 8.23 -2.26
C ILE A 23 8.04 9.51 -1.88
N ASP A 24 7.37 10.46 -1.21
CA ASP A 24 8.03 11.70 -0.83
C ASP A 24 9.13 11.42 0.21
N PRO A 25 10.38 11.82 -0.10
CA PRO A 25 11.51 11.57 0.78
C PRO A 25 11.40 12.39 2.06
N VAL A 26 11.53 11.74 3.21
CA VAL A 26 11.60 12.38 4.53
C VAL A 26 12.91 12.08 5.26
N GLY A 27 13.60 11.01 4.87
CA GLY A 27 14.87 10.59 5.45
C GLY A 27 16.09 11.33 4.88
N PRO A 28 17.24 11.31 5.60
CA PRO A 28 18.47 11.99 5.19
C PRO A 28 19.10 11.44 3.90
N LYS A 29 18.64 10.28 3.40
CA LYS A 29 19.07 9.71 2.11
C LYS A 29 17.90 9.49 1.16
N GLY A 30 16.81 10.23 1.33
CA GLY A 30 15.67 10.16 0.44
C GLY A 30 14.68 9.03 0.73
N GLN A 31 14.73 8.42 1.93
CA GLN A 31 13.78 7.37 2.29
C GLN A 31 12.38 7.95 2.49
N PRO A 32 11.34 7.34 1.91
CA PRO A 32 9.96 7.67 2.23
C PRO A 32 9.58 7.20 3.64
N ILE A 33 8.57 7.85 4.23
CA ILE A 33 8.13 7.55 5.60
C ILE A 33 7.68 6.09 5.78
N VAL A 34 7.13 5.48 4.73
CA VAL A 34 6.65 4.09 4.76
C VAL A 34 7.79 3.10 5.00
N GLU A 35 9.01 3.38 4.53
CA GLU A 35 10.17 2.50 4.76
C GLU A 35 10.55 2.43 6.24
N TYR A 36 10.42 3.53 6.99
CA TYR A 36 10.65 3.54 8.43
C TYR A 36 9.64 2.65 9.17
N SER A 37 8.36 2.75 8.78
CA SER A 37 7.31 1.90 9.38
C SER A 37 7.54 0.41 9.10
N LEU A 38 7.99 0.08 7.88
CA LEU A 38 8.31 -1.30 7.49
C LEU A 38 9.55 -1.81 8.23
N TYR A 39 10.58 -0.98 8.37
CA TYR A 39 11.78 -1.30 9.12
C TYR A 39 11.48 -1.63 10.59
N ASP A 40 10.68 -0.79 11.26
CA ASP A 40 10.30 -1.02 12.65
C ASP A 40 9.39 -2.24 12.81
N ALA A 41 8.46 -2.47 11.88
CA ALA A 41 7.63 -3.67 11.88
C ALA A 41 8.47 -4.95 11.71
N HIS A 42 9.44 -4.94 10.81
CA HIS A 42 10.36 -6.06 10.64
C HIS A 42 11.13 -6.37 11.93
N ARG A 43 11.66 -5.32 12.59
CA ARG A 43 12.33 -5.46 13.90
C ARG A 43 11.42 -5.93 15.03
N ALA A 44 10.13 -5.61 14.95
CA ALA A 44 9.10 -6.10 15.87
C ALA A 44 8.66 -7.55 15.59
N GLY A 45 9.20 -8.20 14.55
CA GLY A 45 8.95 -9.61 14.24
C GLY A 45 7.87 -9.85 13.19
N PHE A 46 7.41 -8.81 12.48
CA PHE A 46 6.56 -8.97 11.31
C PHE A 46 7.40 -9.48 10.13
N GLU A 47 6.97 -10.57 9.51
CA GLU A 47 7.64 -11.14 8.34
C GLU A 47 6.88 -10.90 7.04
N THR A 48 5.57 -10.66 7.11
CA THR A 48 4.73 -10.45 5.93
C THR A 48 4.10 -9.07 6.00
N VAL A 49 4.12 -8.38 4.86
CA VAL A 49 3.40 -7.13 4.63
C VAL A 49 2.41 -7.31 3.48
N ILE A 50 1.20 -6.78 3.65
CA ILE A 50 0.19 -6.68 2.59
C ILE A 50 -0.02 -5.19 2.30
N PHE A 51 0.27 -4.77 1.07
CA PHE A 51 -0.06 -3.44 0.59
C PHE A 51 -1.45 -3.45 -0.07
N VAL A 52 -2.37 -2.65 0.45
CA VAL A 52 -3.66 -2.40 -0.18
C VAL A 52 -3.50 -1.18 -1.09
N ILE A 53 -3.46 -1.40 -2.40
CA ILE A 53 -3.19 -0.39 -3.43
C ILE A 53 -4.31 -0.39 -4.48
N LYS A 54 -4.16 0.43 -5.52
CA LYS A 54 -4.97 0.32 -6.74
C LYS A 54 -4.10 -0.12 -7.91
N HIS A 55 -4.72 -0.72 -8.92
CA HIS A 55 -4.03 -1.18 -10.13
C HIS A 55 -3.30 -0.04 -10.86
N GLU A 56 -3.85 1.18 -10.85
CA GLU A 56 -3.26 2.31 -11.59
C GLU A 56 -1.88 2.74 -11.05
N ILE A 57 -1.54 2.35 -9.81
CA ILE A 57 -0.26 2.70 -9.18
C ILE A 57 0.65 1.50 -8.95
N GLU A 58 0.25 0.29 -9.34
CA GLU A 58 0.93 -0.95 -8.98
C GLU A 58 2.41 -0.96 -9.40
N GLU A 59 2.68 -0.71 -10.68
CA GLU A 59 4.04 -0.78 -11.22
C GLU A 59 4.96 0.28 -10.61
N ALA A 60 4.46 1.52 -10.50
CA ALA A 60 5.20 2.60 -9.86
C ALA A 60 5.46 2.32 -8.36
N PHE A 61 4.50 1.70 -7.67
CA PHE A 61 4.63 1.35 -6.25
C PHE A 61 5.62 0.21 -6.03
N LYS A 62 5.59 -0.83 -6.88
CA LYS A 62 6.56 -1.94 -6.85
C LYS A 62 7.99 -1.44 -7.07
N ALA A 63 8.20 -0.63 -8.11
CA ALA A 63 9.51 -0.07 -8.42
C ALA A 63 10.04 0.87 -7.32
N ALA A 64 9.15 1.68 -6.72
CA ALA A 64 9.55 2.61 -5.68
C ALA A 64 9.81 1.92 -4.34
N ILE A 65 8.92 1.05 -3.87
CA ILE A 65 8.92 0.52 -2.49
C ILE A 65 9.01 -1.01 -2.49
N GLY A 66 8.18 -1.67 -3.28
CA GLY A 66 7.99 -3.13 -3.26
C GLY A 66 9.29 -3.92 -3.39
N ASP A 67 10.12 -3.58 -4.38
CA ASP A 67 11.36 -4.31 -4.68
C ASP A 67 12.36 -4.26 -3.51
N ARG A 68 12.51 -3.10 -2.88
CA ARG A 68 13.41 -2.92 -1.74
C ARG A 68 12.92 -3.66 -0.49
N VAL A 69 11.62 -3.62 -0.23
CA VAL A 69 11.01 -4.27 0.95
C VAL A 69 11.03 -5.79 0.82
N SER A 70 10.91 -6.30 -0.41
CA SER A 70 10.96 -7.74 -0.70
C SER A 70 12.27 -8.42 -0.30
N GLN A 71 13.35 -7.64 -0.12
CA GLN A 71 14.64 -8.15 0.35
C GLN A 71 14.64 -8.54 1.84
N GLY A 72 13.70 -8.01 2.63
CA GLY A 72 13.63 -8.24 4.08
C GLY A 72 12.29 -8.80 4.58
N MET A 73 11.21 -8.67 3.81
CA MET A 73 9.87 -9.13 4.18
C MET A 73 9.18 -9.83 3.01
N ASN A 74 8.26 -10.75 3.32
CA ASN A 74 7.35 -11.31 2.33
C ASN A 74 6.29 -10.27 1.95
N VAL A 75 6.34 -9.78 0.72
CA VAL A 75 5.45 -8.73 0.21
C VAL A 75 4.28 -9.35 -0.54
N LYS A 76 3.07 -8.92 -0.19
CA LYS A 76 1.82 -9.25 -0.89
C LYS A 76 1.06 -7.99 -1.25
N TYR A 77 0.20 -8.09 -2.24
CA TYR A 77 -0.64 -7.00 -2.71
C TYR A 77 -2.11 -7.41 -2.64
N ALA A 78 -2.94 -6.44 -2.26
CA ALA A 78 -4.39 -6.50 -2.37
C ALA A 78 -4.86 -5.23 -3.10
N PHE A 79 -5.92 -5.35 -3.89
CA PHE A 79 -6.37 -4.27 -4.77
C PHE A 79 -7.72 -3.75 -4.32
N GLN A 80 -7.79 -2.44 -4.03
CA GLN A 80 -9.04 -1.76 -3.77
C GLN A 80 -9.67 -1.36 -5.10
N GLN A 81 -10.85 -1.93 -5.40
CA GLN A 81 -11.61 -1.63 -6.61
C GLN A 81 -13.05 -1.24 -6.25
N LEU A 82 -13.74 -0.50 -7.13
CA LEU A 82 -15.12 -0.09 -6.88
C LEU A 82 -16.11 -1.23 -7.04
N ASP A 83 -15.81 -2.17 -7.92
CA ASP A 83 -16.59 -3.37 -8.26
C ASP A 83 -16.34 -4.55 -7.33
N GLU A 84 -15.32 -4.47 -6.46
CA GLU A 84 -15.06 -5.49 -5.45
C GLU A 84 -16.05 -5.37 -4.28
N LEU A 85 -17.26 -5.85 -4.52
CA LEU A 85 -18.41 -5.77 -3.61
C LEU A 85 -18.91 -7.17 -3.23
N PRO A 86 -19.54 -7.33 -2.04
CA PRO A 86 -20.22 -8.57 -1.70
C PRO A 86 -21.30 -8.94 -2.72
N ALA A 87 -21.56 -10.24 -2.86
CA ALA A 87 -22.59 -10.74 -3.77
C ALA A 87 -23.96 -10.07 -3.51
N GLY A 88 -24.63 -9.67 -4.60
CA GLY A 88 -25.92 -8.98 -4.55
C GLY A 88 -25.86 -7.46 -4.54
N PHE A 89 -24.67 -6.86 -4.49
CA PHE A 89 -24.48 -5.42 -4.59
C PHE A 89 -23.93 -5.00 -5.96
N THR A 90 -24.28 -3.81 -6.40
CA THR A 90 -23.78 -3.18 -7.62
C THR A 90 -23.27 -1.79 -7.32
N ILE A 91 -22.36 -1.29 -8.17
CA ILE A 91 -21.87 0.08 -8.07
C ILE A 91 -23.05 1.05 -8.33
N PRO A 92 -23.33 2.02 -7.44
CA PRO A 92 -24.29 3.08 -7.71
C PRO A 92 -23.87 3.91 -8.93
N GLU A 93 -24.85 4.32 -9.73
CA GLU A 93 -24.60 5.15 -10.91
C GLU A 93 -23.82 6.42 -10.54
N GLY A 94 -22.77 6.72 -11.32
CA GLY A 94 -21.94 7.91 -11.12
C GLY A 94 -20.97 7.86 -9.93
N ARG A 95 -20.81 6.72 -9.23
CA ARG A 95 -19.83 6.59 -8.14
C ARG A 95 -18.40 6.60 -8.70
N VAL A 96 -17.64 7.63 -8.34
CA VAL A 96 -16.20 7.75 -8.68
C VAL A 96 -15.30 7.68 -7.44
N LYS A 97 -15.81 8.09 -6.28
CA LYS A 97 -15.04 8.08 -5.03
C LYS A 97 -14.90 6.64 -4.49
N PRO A 98 -13.73 6.25 -3.95
CA PRO A 98 -13.55 4.98 -3.24
C PRO A 98 -14.58 4.78 -2.11
N TRP A 99 -14.73 3.53 -1.67
CA TRP A 99 -15.68 3.15 -0.62
C TRP A 99 -15.28 3.61 0.79
N GLY A 100 -13.98 3.86 1.01
CA GLY A 100 -13.39 4.43 2.23
C GLY A 100 -12.17 5.26 1.88
#